data_AF-A0A2V5QPE6-F1
#
_entry.id   AF-A0A2V5QPE6-F1
#
_cell.length_a   1.000
_cell.length_b   1.000
_cell.length_c   1.000
_cell.angle_alpha   90.00
_cell.angle_beta   90.00
_cell.angle_gamma   90.00
#
_symmetry.space_group_name_H-M   'P 1'
#
loop_
_entity.id
_entity.type
_entity.pdbx_description
1 polymer ?
#
loop_
_entity_poly.entity_id
_entity_poly.type
_entity_poly.pdbx_seq_one_letter_code
_entity_poly.pdbx_strand_id
1 'polypeptide(L)'
;MKEYPTPWQRKTMWAALTACFEVLLVIIVGAVIWAAANVISFLQPILIPVAIAVILTYLLDPLVTKMSRGTLSRTKAVALVFAIAFFALGGLAAWLIPTISIQSANFARQVPAYTERARDYTVDLIYRFDHTFGLLGGAHGKSASTSLTNWLIGPAASPPARAQPTATPAASPQATESAAEIIAPSQPKLTTAERQRIQAYVEKQMPKLEQGLPMALGKFWDILKKSIGGFLGVTGFLLSLILVPIYLFFLLNEKPRIQQRWKDYLPLRESPFRDEVAEVLSEINRYVTAYFRGQLLVCLVDGILIGTALTIFGLNFAPLIGVLVVILTMVPYIGIIICWVPAVLIAAFQWGDWMHPMIVTGIFIVIQNLEGIFYAPRIVGNYVGLHPMTVIVSIFLWGLIIGGVIGPLLAVPLTATIKVLLARYVWGRRLREQTLESTEGALAVQEPEVATHP
;
A
#
# COMPACT_ATOMS: atom_id res chain seq x y z
N MET A 1 53.00 -3.98 54.98
CA MET A 1 51.71 -4.71 54.97
C MET A 1 51.20 -4.68 53.54
N LYS A 2 50.82 -5.82 52.94
CA LYS A 2 50.28 -5.83 51.57
C LYS A 2 48.90 -5.19 51.61
N GLU A 3 48.74 -4.02 50.98
CA GLU A 3 47.45 -3.37 50.84
C GLU A 3 46.58 -4.20 49.89
N TYR A 4 45.57 -4.87 50.46
CA TYR A 4 44.49 -5.49 49.72
C TYR A 4 43.27 -4.55 49.77
N PRO A 5 42.55 -4.40 48.65
CA PRO A 5 42.66 -5.14 47.39
C PRO A 5 43.73 -4.60 46.43
N THR A 6 44.39 -5.52 45.70
CA THR A 6 45.36 -5.17 44.65
C THR A 6 44.69 -4.31 43.55
N PRO A 7 45.44 -3.46 42.83
CA PRO A 7 44.88 -2.60 41.78
C PRO A 7 44.12 -3.39 40.68
N TRP A 8 44.56 -4.61 40.37
CA TRP A 8 43.86 -5.50 39.46
C TRP A 8 42.51 -5.97 40.03
N GLN A 9 42.47 -6.41 41.29
CA GLN A 9 41.23 -6.81 41.98
C GLN A 9 40.20 -5.69 42.05
N ARG A 10 40.65 -4.45 42.32
CA ARG A 10 39.75 -3.28 42.35
C ARG A 10 39.15 -3.00 40.96
N LYS A 11 39.95 -3.09 39.89
CA LYS A 11 39.46 -2.88 38.52
C LYS A 11 38.44 -3.94 38.11
N THR A 12 38.67 -5.21 38.45
CA THR A 12 37.72 -6.30 38.15
C THR A 12 36.44 -6.18 38.98
N MET A 13 36.52 -5.77 40.25
CA MET A 13 35.35 -5.50 41.08
C MET A 13 34.49 -4.36 40.53
N TRP A 14 35.09 -3.24 40.12
CA TRP A 14 34.36 -2.13 39.50
C TRP A 14 33.73 -2.54 38.17
N ALA A 15 34.46 -3.28 37.32
CA ALA A 15 33.92 -3.77 36.05
C ALA A 15 32.74 -4.74 36.24
N ALA A 16 32.81 -5.62 37.25
CA ALA A 16 31.70 -6.51 37.59
C ALA A 16 30.49 -5.74 38.12
N LEU A 17 30.71 -4.70 38.92
CA LEU A 17 29.65 -3.85 39.46
C LEU A 17 28.96 -3.03 38.35
N THR A 18 29.72 -2.44 37.42
CA THR A 18 29.16 -1.71 36.28
C THR A 18 28.40 -2.64 35.35
N ALA A 19 28.93 -3.83 35.06
CA ALA A 19 28.23 -4.82 34.23
C ALA A 19 26.93 -5.30 34.90
N CYS A 20 26.93 -5.52 36.22
CA CYS A 20 25.72 -5.87 36.97
C CYS A 20 24.67 -4.74 36.92
N PHE A 21 25.11 -3.48 37.07
CA PHE A 21 24.24 -2.32 36.98
C PHE A 21 23.66 -2.13 35.57
N GLU A 22 24.47 -2.32 34.52
CA GLU A 22 24.01 -2.29 33.13
C GLU A 22 22.97 -3.39 32.86
N VAL A 23 23.23 -4.63 33.28
CA VAL A 23 22.28 -5.75 33.12
C VAL A 23 20.99 -5.49 33.89
N LEU A 24 21.07 -5.01 35.14
CA LEU A 24 19.90 -4.64 35.93
C LEU A 24 19.09 -3.54 35.25
N LEU A 25 19.76 -2.52 34.70
CA LEU A 25 19.11 -1.44 33.98
C LEU A 25 18.41 -1.97 32.71
N VAL A 26 19.05 -2.84 31.94
CA VAL A 26 18.42 -3.48 30.77
C VAL A 26 17.20 -4.32 31.17
N ILE A 27 17.27 -5.08 32.26
CA ILE A 27 16.14 -5.88 32.76
C ILE A 27 14.99 -4.98 33.20
N ILE A 28 15.27 -3.91 33.96
CA ILE A 28 14.26 -2.95 34.40
C ILE A 28 13.60 -2.27 33.20
N VAL A 29 14.39 -1.81 32.23
CA VAL A 29 13.88 -1.20 31.00
C VAL A 29 13.01 -2.21 30.23
N GLY A 30 13.45 -3.46 30.08
CA GLY A 30 12.68 -4.52 29.45
C GLY A 30 11.36 -4.82 30.17
N ALA A 31 11.38 -4.89 31.50
CA ALA A 31 10.19 -5.10 32.31
C ALA A 31 9.20 -3.93 32.22
N VAL A 32 9.70 -2.68 32.20
CA VAL A 32 8.88 -1.48 32.01
C VAL A 32 8.23 -1.48 30.62
N ILE A 33 8.98 -1.82 29.57
CA ILE A 33 8.44 -1.92 28.20
C ILE A 33 7.36 -3.00 28.13
N TRP A 34 7.61 -4.17 28.73
CA TRP A 34 6.65 -5.27 28.75
C TRP A 34 5.37 -4.91 29.52
N ALA A 35 5.51 -4.30 30.70
CA ALA A 35 4.37 -3.85 31.49
C ALA A 35 3.58 -2.76 30.75
N ALA A 36 4.26 -1.78 30.14
CA ALA A 36 3.62 -0.74 29.35
C ALA A 36 2.88 -1.33 28.14
N ALA A 37 3.47 -2.28 27.43
CA ALA A 37 2.82 -2.97 26.32
C ALA A 37 1.54 -3.69 26.78
N ASN A 38 1.59 -4.39 27.92
CA ASN A 38 0.43 -5.11 28.45
C ASN A 38 -0.70 -4.15 28.88
N VAL A 39 -0.35 -3.03 29.51
CA VAL A 39 -1.30 -1.96 29.86
C VAL A 39 -1.90 -1.35 28.60
N ILE A 40 -1.10 -1.01 27.60
CA ILE A 40 -1.58 -0.47 26.33
C ILE A 40 -2.54 -1.45 25.66
N SER A 41 -2.18 -2.74 25.57
CA SER A 41 -3.05 -3.78 25.00
C SER A 41 -4.37 -3.93 25.76
N PHE A 42 -4.36 -3.77 27.09
CA PHE A 42 -5.57 -3.77 27.90
C PHE A 42 -6.46 -2.54 27.64
N LEU A 43 -5.87 -1.34 27.48
CA LEU A 43 -6.59 -0.10 27.20
C LEU A 43 -6.93 0.10 25.72
N GLN A 44 -6.36 -0.70 24.81
CA GLN A 44 -6.47 -0.52 23.37
C GLN A 44 -7.93 -0.42 22.85
N PRO A 45 -8.95 -1.13 23.40
CA PRO A 45 -10.35 -0.94 23.00
C PRO A 45 -10.92 0.47 23.23
N ILE A 46 -10.35 1.20 24.19
CA ILE A 46 -10.71 2.60 24.51
C ILE A 46 -9.77 3.56 23.77
N LEU A 47 -8.49 3.21 23.66
CA LEU A 47 -7.49 4.04 22.99
C LEU A 47 -7.75 4.18 21.50
N ILE A 48 -8.23 3.15 20.80
CA ILE A 48 -8.52 3.26 19.36
C ILE A 48 -9.58 4.34 19.07
N PRO A 49 -10.78 4.32 19.70
CA PRO A 49 -11.76 5.40 19.54
C PRO A 49 -11.18 6.79 19.84
N VAL A 50 -10.41 6.91 20.92
CA VAL A 50 -9.76 8.17 21.29
C VAL A 50 -8.75 8.61 20.22
N ALA A 51 -7.91 7.69 19.73
CA ALA A 51 -6.91 7.98 18.71
C ALA A 51 -7.57 8.42 17.39
N ILE A 52 -8.64 7.73 16.95
CA ILE A 52 -9.43 8.14 15.78
C ILE A 52 -10.00 9.54 16.01
N ALA A 53 -10.60 9.80 17.17
CA ALA A 53 -11.15 11.11 17.50
C ALA A 53 -10.08 12.21 17.53
N VAL A 54 -8.88 11.93 18.03
CA VAL A 54 -7.73 12.84 18.01
C VAL A 54 -7.30 13.15 16.58
N ILE A 55 -7.15 12.12 15.73
CA ILE A 55 -6.82 12.29 14.31
C ILE A 55 -7.88 13.12 13.60
N LEU A 56 -9.16 12.76 13.75
CA LEU A 56 -10.28 13.52 13.21
C LEU A 56 -10.31 14.96 13.75
N THR A 57 -9.97 15.18 15.02
CA THR A 57 -9.86 16.52 15.59
C THR A 57 -8.80 17.34 14.86
N TYR A 58 -7.63 16.77 14.56
CA TYR A 58 -6.60 17.45 13.77
C TYR A 58 -7.07 17.75 12.34
N LEU A 59 -7.83 16.85 11.72
CA LEU A 59 -8.37 17.03 10.37
C LEU A 59 -9.48 18.09 10.32
N LEU A 60 -10.39 18.09 11.30
CA LEU A 60 -11.61 18.92 11.28
C LEU A 60 -11.40 20.30 11.93
N ASP A 61 -10.39 20.48 12.79
CA ASP A 61 -10.11 21.75 13.45
C ASP A 61 -9.89 22.96 12.52
N PRO A 62 -9.19 22.88 11.37
CA PRO A 62 -9.11 24.02 10.46
C PRO A 62 -10.50 24.42 9.90
N LEU A 63 -11.38 23.45 9.64
CA LEU A 63 -12.75 23.70 9.19
C LEU A 63 -13.56 24.39 10.29
N VAL A 64 -13.53 23.86 11.51
CA VAL A 64 -14.22 24.47 12.67
C VAL A 64 -13.68 25.86 12.97
N THR A 65 -12.37 26.05 12.95
CA THR A 65 -11.75 27.35 13.23
C THR A 65 -12.07 28.36 12.14
N LYS A 66 -12.10 27.96 10.86
CA LYS A 66 -12.55 28.83 9.76
C LYS A 66 -14.02 29.24 9.92
N MET A 67 -14.88 28.34 10.36
CA MET A 67 -16.30 28.62 10.62
C MET A 67 -16.52 29.46 11.88
N SER A 68 -15.70 29.28 12.92
CA SER A 68 -15.78 30.05 14.17
C SER A 68 -15.17 31.44 14.08
N ARG A 69 -14.41 31.76 13.02
CA ARG A 69 -13.95 33.14 12.75
C ARG A 69 -15.11 34.08 12.36
N GLY A 70 -16.26 33.52 11.97
CA GLY A 70 -17.49 34.27 11.70
C GLY A 70 -18.35 34.47 12.95
N THR A 71 -19.67 34.49 12.79
CA THR A 71 -20.65 34.75 13.86
C THR A 71 -20.97 33.54 14.75
N LEU A 72 -20.44 32.36 14.43
CA LEU A 72 -20.78 31.11 15.11
C LEU A 72 -19.88 30.89 16.34
N SER A 73 -20.50 30.62 17.49
CA SER A 73 -19.76 30.11 18.65
C SER A 73 -19.11 28.77 18.30
N ARG A 74 -17.95 28.46 18.91
CA ARG A 74 -17.18 27.24 18.58
C ARG A 74 -18.04 25.97 18.68
N THR A 75 -18.88 25.86 19.71
CA THR A 75 -19.80 24.73 19.87
C THR A 75 -20.80 24.61 18.71
N LYS A 76 -21.33 25.74 18.20
CA LYS A 76 -22.21 25.74 17.02
C LYS A 76 -21.45 25.36 15.74
N ALA A 77 -20.22 25.85 15.58
CA ALA A 77 -19.36 25.48 14.46
C ALA A 77 -19.05 23.97 14.47
N VAL A 78 -18.72 23.40 15.63
CA VAL A 78 -18.54 21.95 15.82
C VAL A 78 -19.82 21.20 15.46
N ALA A 79 -20.97 21.57 16.02
CA ALA A 79 -22.25 20.93 15.73
C ALA A 79 -22.60 20.96 14.24
N LEU A 80 -22.33 22.08 13.57
CA LEU A 80 -22.55 22.23 12.13
C LEU A 80 -21.62 21.32 11.31
N VAL A 81 -20.34 21.22 11.68
CA VAL A 81 -19.40 20.27 11.03
C VAL A 81 -19.85 18.83 11.23
N PHE A 82 -20.33 18.47 12.41
CA PHE A 82 -20.91 17.14 12.67
C PHE A 82 -22.15 16.88 11.82
N ALA A 83 -23.05 17.85 11.67
CA ALA A 83 -24.21 17.73 10.80
C ALA A 83 -23.79 17.52 9.34
N ILE A 84 -22.87 18.34 8.83
CA ILE A 84 -22.33 18.21 7.46
C ILE A 84 -21.70 16.83 7.27
N ALA A 85 -20.86 16.38 8.20
CA ALA A 85 -20.23 15.07 8.13
C ALA A 85 -21.25 13.93 8.17
N PHE A 86 -22.28 14.03 9.01
CA PHE A 86 -23.36 13.04 9.09
C PHE A 86 -24.14 12.95 7.78
N PHE A 87 -24.54 14.09 7.19
CA PHE A 87 -25.23 14.10 5.89
C PHE A 87 -24.33 13.65 4.75
N ALA A 88 -23.05 14.03 4.76
CA ALA A 88 -22.09 13.60 3.74
C ALA A 88 -21.84 12.08 3.80
N LEU A 89 -21.61 11.53 4.99
CA LEU A 89 -21.43 10.09 5.19
C LEU A 89 -22.72 9.31 4.91
N GLY A 90 -23.86 9.82 5.35
CA GLY A 90 -25.17 9.23 5.08
C GLY A 90 -25.51 9.22 3.58
N GLY A 91 -25.26 10.32 2.88
CA GLY A 91 -25.44 10.43 1.44
C GLY A 91 -24.47 9.52 0.67
N LEU A 92 -23.20 9.48 1.09
CA LEU A 92 -22.21 8.55 0.53
C LEU A 92 -22.66 7.10 0.72
N ALA A 93 -23.08 6.70 1.92
CA ALA A 93 -23.55 5.34 2.19
C ALA A 93 -24.83 4.99 1.40
N ALA A 94 -25.79 5.92 1.34
CA ALA A 94 -27.03 5.76 0.58
C ALA A 94 -26.77 5.61 -0.93
N TRP A 95 -25.69 6.20 -1.45
CA TRP A 95 -25.24 5.99 -2.82
C TRP A 95 -24.41 4.70 -2.96
N LEU A 96 -23.51 4.43 -2.03
CA LEU A 96 -22.54 3.33 -2.10
C LEU A 96 -23.19 1.95 -1.96
N ILE A 97 -24.08 1.78 -0.98
CA ILE A 97 -24.74 0.49 -0.68
C ILE A 97 -25.51 -0.04 -1.89
N PRO A 98 -26.45 0.72 -2.52
CA PRO A 98 -27.15 0.22 -3.70
C PRO A 98 -26.22 0.06 -4.89
N THR A 99 -25.22 0.95 -5.06
CA THR A 99 -24.24 0.85 -6.14
C THR A 99 -23.46 -0.46 -6.06
N ILE A 100 -22.92 -0.81 -4.88
CA ILE A 100 -22.25 -2.09 -4.66
C ILE A 100 -23.21 -3.25 -4.95
N SER A 101 -24.43 -3.20 -4.43
CA SER A 101 -25.42 -4.28 -4.61
C SER A 101 -25.76 -4.52 -6.08
N ILE A 102 -26.12 -3.46 -6.81
CA ILE A 102 -26.52 -3.53 -8.21
C ILE A 102 -25.33 -3.92 -9.08
N GLN A 103 -24.17 -3.29 -8.89
CA GLN A 103 -22.99 -3.59 -9.68
C GLN A 103 -22.47 -5.00 -9.40
N SER A 104 -22.52 -5.47 -8.15
CA SER A 104 -22.12 -6.86 -7.81
C SER A 104 -23.08 -7.88 -8.42
N ALA A 105 -24.39 -7.60 -8.42
CA ALA A 105 -25.37 -8.47 -9.06
C ALA A 105 -25.18 -8.51 -10.57
N ASN A 106 -24.90 -7.37 -11.21
CA ASN A 106 -24.62 -7.30 -12.64
C ASN A 106 -23.32 -8.00 -12.99
N PHE A 107 -22.28 -7.81 -12.19
CA PHE A 107 -21.00 -8.51 -12.33
C PHE A 107 -21.22 -10.02 -12.21
N ALA A 108 -21.87 -10.50 -11.15
CA ALA A 108 -22.16 -11.92 -10.93
C ALA A 108 -22.98 -12.55 -12.06
N ARG A 109 -23.95 -11.82 -12.65
CA ARG A 109 -24.71 -12.28 -13.82
C ARG A 109 -23.87 -12.36 -15.10
N GLN A 110 -22.83 -11.54 -15.22
CA GLN A 110 -21.94 -11.49 -16.37
C GLN A 110 -20.69 -12.38 -16.20
N VAL A 111 -20.41 -12.88 -14.99
CA VAL A 111 -19.32 -13.83 -14.72
C VAL A 111 -19.30 -15.01 -15.71
N PRO A 112 -20.42 -15.69 -16.03
CA PRO A 112 -20.40 -16.78 -17.02
C PRO A 112 -19.95 -16.33 -18.42
N ALA A 113 -20.35 -15.12 -18.84
CA ALA A 113 -19.93 -14.57 -20.13
C ALA A 113 -18.46 -14.09 -20.12
N TYR A 114 -17.96 -13.69 -18.94
CA TYR A 114 -16.55 -13.29 -18.77
C TYR A 114 -15.61 -14.50 -18.74
N THR A 115 -16.02 -15.62 -18.15
CA THR A 115 -15.23 -16.86 -18.17
C THR A 115 -15.16 -17.44 -19.59
N GLU A 116 -16.23 -17.35 -20.38
CA GLU A 116 -16.23 -17.75 -21.79
C GLU A 116 -15.29 -16.86 -22.64
N ARG A 117 -15.34 -15.53 -22.50
CA ARG A 117 -14.43 -14.62 -23.22
C ARG A 117 -12.97 -14.76 -22.80
N ALA A 118 -12.69 -14.93 -21.51
CA ALA A 118 -11.35 -15.19 -21.02
C ALA A 118 -10.80 -16.54 -21.55
N ARG A 119 -11.68 -17.54 -21.75
CA ARG A 119 -11.35 -18.82 -22.37
C ARG A 119 -10.89 -18.63 -23.82
N ASP A 120 -11.68 -17.92 -24.61
CA ASP A 120 -11.36 -17.67 -26.03
C ASP A 120 -10.08 -16.84 -26.22
N TYR A 121 -9.86 -15.84 -25.37
CA TYR A 121 -8.65 -15.01 -25.41
C TYR A 121 -7.40 -15.76 -24.94
N THR A 122 -7.49 -16.62 -23.92
CA THR A 122 -6.34 -17.44 -23.49
C THR A 122 -5.90 -18.38 -24.59
N VAL A 123 -6.86 -18.92 -25.35
CA VAL A 123 -6.61 -19.75 -26.54
C VAL A 123 -5.96 -18.93 -27.67
N ASP A 124 -6.44 -17.71 -27.92
CA ASP A 124 -5.85 -16.80 -28.92
C ASP A 124 -4.44 -16.30 -28.54
N LEU A 125 -4.19 -16.03 -27.26
CA LEU A 125 -2.88 -15.60 -26.78
C LEU A 125 -1.85 -16.73 -26.87
N ILE A 126 -2.25 -17.97 -26.55
CA ILE A 126 -1.41 -19.17 -26.75
C ILE A 126 -1.09 -19.33 -28.25
N TYR A 127 -2.07 -19.10 -29.12
CA TYR A 127 -1.89 -19.13 -30.56
C TYR A 127 -0.96 -18.02 -31.09
N ARG A 128 -1.08 -16.81 -30.57
CA ARG A 128 -0.28 -15.64 -30.98
C ARG A 128 1.14 -15.69 -30.44
N PHE A 129 1.33 -16.21 -29.22
CA PHE A 129 2.64 -16.41 -28.62
C PHE A 129 3.42 -17.54 -29.33
N ASP A 130 2.73 -18.62 -29.71
CA ASP A 130 3.30 -19.68 -30.54
C ASP A 130 3.75 -19.14 -31.91
N HIS A 131 2.93 -18.30 -32.55
CA HIS A 131 3.26 -17.67 -33.82
C HIS A 131 4.39 -16.61 -33.72
N THR A 132 4.53 -15.92 -32.59
CA THR A 132 5.49 -14.81 -32.43
C THR A 132 6.86 -15.27 -31.95
N PHE A 133 6.91 -16.25 -31.04
CA PHE A 133 8.16 -16.74 -30.47
C PHE A 133 8.60 -18.10 -31.02
N GLY A 134 7.74 -18.84 -31.73
CA GLY A 134 8.10 -20.14 -32.34
C GLY A 134 8.63 -21.18 -31.33
N LEU A 135 8.36 -21.00 -30.04
CA LEU A 135 8.91 -21.81 -28.96
C LEU A 135 8.14 -23.13 -28.75
N LEU A 136 6.95 -23.27 -29.34
CA LEU A 136 6.11 -24.47 -29.28
C LEU A 136 5.84 -25.09 -30.68
N GLY A 137 5.81 -24.28 -31.74
CA GLY A 137 5.66 -24.69 -33.13
C GLY A 137 6.97 -24.86 -33.89
N GLY A 138 7.79 -25.84 -33.52
CA GLY A 138 9.12 -26.05 -34.10
C GLY A 138 9.59 -27.49 -34.12
N ALA A 139 8.69 -28.45 -34.39
CA ALA A 139 9.04 -29.85 -34.61
C ALA A 139 8.77 -30.28 -36.05
N HIS A 140 9.45 -29.64 -37.01
CA HIS A 140 9.86 -30.29 -38.26
C HIS A 140 11.26 -29.78 -38.62
N GLY A 141 12.25 -30.64 -38.41
CA GLY A 141 13.65 -30.37 -38.70
C GLY A 141 14.52 -30.45 -37.46
N LYS A 142 15.25 -31.55 -37.35
CA LYS A 142 16.29 -31.80 -36.35
C LYS A 142 17.20 -30.57 -36.13
N SER A 143 17.67 -30.38 -34.90
CA SER A 143 18.82 -29.53 -34.49
C SER A 143 18.53 -28.20 -33.77
N ALA A 144 17.87 -28.26 -32.61
CA ALA A 144 18.03 -27.21 -31.58
C ALA A 144 18.52 -27.76 -30.22
N SER A 145 18.26 -29.03 -29.91
CA SER A 145 18.87 -29.70 -28.74
C SER A 145 20.33 -30.11 -28.95
N THR A 146 20.82 -30.06 -30.19
CA THR A 146 22.21 -30.40 -30.53
C THR A 146 23.16 -29.20 -30.43
N SER A 147 22.67 -27.97 -30.30
CA SER A 147 23.53 -26.77 -30.30
C SER A 147 24.18 -26.48 -28.95
N LEU A 148 23.49 -26.77 -27.84
CA LEU A 148 24.02 -26.53 -26.49
C LEU A 148 24.85 -27.71 -25.98
N THR A 149 24.51 -28.93 -26.41
CA THR A 149 25.21 -30.17 -26.02
C THR A 149 26.53 -30.36 -26.78
N ASN A 150 26.59 -30.05 -28.10
CA ASN A 150 27.86 -30.05 -28.86
C ASN A 150 28.80 -28.88 -28.50
N TRP A 151 28.28 -27.80 -27.91
CA TRP A 151 29.11 -26.69 -27.43
C TRP A 151 29.79 -27.03 -26.10
N LEU A 152 29.09 -27.76 -25.22
CA LEU A 152 29.57 -28.19 -23.90
C LEU A 152 30.48 -29.42 -23.95
N ILE A 153 30.33 -30.27 -24.96
CA ILE A 153 31.06 -31.52 -25.10
C ILE A 153 31.58 -31.53 -26.54
N GLY A 154 32.87 -31.22 -26.72
CA GLY A 154 33.49 -31.09 -28.04
C GLY A 154 33.24 -32.31 -28.96
N PRO A 155 33.41 -32.15 -30.28
CA PRO A 155 32.91 -33.12 -31.26
C PRO A 155 33.54 -34.50 -31.06
N ALA A 156 32.70 -35.51 -30.82
CA ALA A 156 33.12 -36.91 -30.85
C ALA A 156 33.36 -37.34 -32.30
N ALA A 157 34.50 -37.99 -32.55
CA ALA A 157 34.96 -38.43 -33.86
C ALA A 157 34.04 -39.47 -34.52
N SER A 158 33.88 -39.36 -35.84
CA SER A 158 33.12 -40.30 -36.69
C SER A 158 34.01 -41.47 -37.18
N PRO A 159 33.49 -42.70 -37.31
CA PRO A 159 34.04 -43.69 -38.25
C PRO A 159 33.30 -43.66 -39.61
N PRO A 160 33.95 -44.10 -40.71
CA PRO A 160 33.54 -43.76 -42.07
C PRO A 160 32.49 -44.70 -42.69
N ALA A 161 31.93 -44.18 -43.78
CA ALA A 161 30.88 -44.72 -44.64
C ALA A 161 31.12 -46.13 -45.21
N ARG A 162 30.02 -46.80 -45.58
CA ARG A 162 30.01 -47.88 -46.57
C ARG A 162 28.89 -47.65 -47.60
N ALA A 163 29.26 -47.81 -48.86
CA ALA A 163 28.53 -47.42 -50.06
C ALA A 163 27.49 -48.46 -50.57
N GLN A 164 26.43 -47.94 -51.21
CA GLN A 164 25.70 -48.33 -52.46
C GLN A 164 25.61 -49.80 -52.93
N PRO A 165 24.55 -50.24 -53.69
CA PRO A 165 24.23 -49.76 -55.06
C PRO A 165 22.71 -49.65 -55.43
N THR A 166 22.25 -48.62 -56.17
CA THR A 166 22.12 -48.44 -57.65
C THR A 166 20.98 -49.21 -58.33
N ALA A 167 19.98 -48.48 -58.88
CA ALA A 167 19.38 -48.72 -60.21
C ALA A 167 18.45 -47.55 -60.65
N THR A 168 18.62 -47.13 -61.90
CA THR A 168 17.76 -46.33 -62.82
C THR A 168 17.86 -47.08 -64.18
N PRO A 169 17.10 -46.88 -65.29
CA PRO A 169 16.25 -45.73 -65.68
C PRO A 169 15.00 -46.02 -66.57
N ALA A 170 14.21 -44.97 -66.89
CA ALA A 170 13.51 -44.72 -68.19
C ALA A 170 12.63 -43.44 -68.03
N ALA A 171 12.94 -42.27 -68.60
CA ALA A 171 12.84 -41.78 -70.01
C ALA A 171 11.54 -40.95 -70.28
N SER A 172 11.76 -39.73 -70.80
CA SER A 172 10.97 -38.47 -70.95
C SER A 172 9.89 -38.49 -72.08
N PRO A 173 9.24 -37.37 -72.57
CA PRO A 173 9.43 -35.92 -72.34
C PRO A 173 8.19 -34.94 -72.39
N GLN A 174 8.49 -33.65 -72.10
CA GLN A 174 7.89 -32.38 -72.59
C GLN A 174 6.49 -31.91 -72.11
N ALA A 175 6.46 -30.74 -71.45
CA ALA A 175 6.05 -29.46 -72.06
C ALA A 175 6.16 -28.31 -71.04
N THR A 176 6.75 -27.21 -71.50
CA THR A 176 6.85 -25.90 -70.85
C THR A 176 5.55 -25.14 -71.10
N GLU A 177 4.84 -24.64 -70.09
CA GLU A 177 3.86 -23.56 -70.30
C GLU A 177 3.54 -22.76 -69.01
N SER A 178 3.72 -21.46 -69.15
CA SER A 178 3.10 -20.31 -68.49
C SER A 178 3.09 -20.20 -66.96
N ALA A 179 3.77 -19.15 -66.50
CA ALA A 179 3.47 -18.44 -65.27
C ALA A 179 1.98 -18.05 -65.25
N ALA A 180 1.23 -18.65 -64.33
CA ALA A 180 -0.06 -18.14 -63.89
C ALA A 180 0.08 -17.87 -62.40
N GLU A 181 0.13 -16.58 -62.07
CA GLU A 181 -0.04 -16.01 -60.75
C GLU A 181 -1.41 -16.45 -60.20
N ILE A 182 -1.44 -17.58 -59.49
CA ILE A 182 -2.59 -18.02 -58.70
C ILE A 182 -2.29 -17.62 -57.26
N ILE A 183 -2.92 -16.54 -56.84
CA ILE A 183 -3.06 -16.13 -55.44
C ILE A 183 -3.74 -17.30 -54.71
N ALA A 184 -2.96 -18.12 -54.02
CA ALA A 184 -3.48 -19.16 -53.14
C ALA A 184 -3.96 -18.53 -51.81
N PRO A 185 -5.12 -18.96 -51.26
CA PRO A 185 -5.66 -18.41 -50.03
C PRO A 185 -4.86 -18.88 -48.80
N SER A 186 -4.61 -17.93 -47.90
CA SER A 186 -4.22 -18.03 -46.49
C SER A 186 -4.24 -19.40 -45.77
N GLN A 187 -3.10 -19.71 -45.16
CA GLN A 187 -2.82 -20.42 -43.88
C GLN A 187 -3.24 -21.89 -43.68
N PRO A 188 -2.35 -22.74 -43.10
CA PRO A 188 -2.74 -24.04 -42.57
C PRO A 188 -3.59 -23.83 -41.31
N LYS A 189 -4.88 -24.17 -41.40
CA LYS A 189 -5.78 -24.30 -40.25
C LYS A 189 -5.16 -25.27 -39.24
N LEU A 190 -5.07 -24.86 -37.97
CA LEU A 190 -4.78 -25.74 -36.83
C LEU A 190 -5.43 -27.12 -37.01
N THR A 191 -4.65 -28.18 -36.86
CA THR A 191 -5.20 -29.53 -36.95
C THR A 191 -6.16 -29.76 -35.78
N THR A 192 -7.26 -30.49 -36.00
CA THR A 192 -8.30 -30.77 -35.00
C THR A 192 -7.71 -31.32 -33.68
N ALA A 193 -6.59 -32.03 -33.77
CA ALA A 193 -5.87 -32.60 -32.62
C ALA A 193 -5.19 -31.54 -31.72
N GLU A 194 -4.68 -30.45 -32.28
CA GLU A 194 -4.06 -29.35 -31.50
C GLU A 194 -5.12 -28.54 -30.77
N ARG A 195 -6.25 -28.26 -31.43
CA ARG A 195 -7.42 -27.63 -30.79
C ARG A 195 -7.93 -28.47 -29.62
N GLN A 196 -8.00 -29.80 -29.77
CA GLN A 196 -8.42 -30.70 -28.70
C GLN A 196 -7.45 -30.72 -27.50
N ARG A 197 -6.13 -30.62 -27.73
CA ARG A 197 -5.14 -30.60 -26.64
C ARG A 197 -5.17 -29.31 -25.83
N ILE A 198 -5.30 -28.18 -26.51
CA ILE A 198 -5.41 -26.86 -25.85
C ILE A 198 -6.74 -26.77 -25.10
N GLN A 199 -7.83 -27.24 -25.70
CA GLN A 199 -9.13 -27.33 -25.02
C GLN A 199 -9.05 -28.22 -23.78
N ALA A 200 -8.44 -29.40 -23.86
CA ALA A 200 -8.28 -30.30 -22.71
C ALA A 200 -7.42 -29.70 -21.58
N TYR A 201 -6.39 -28.91 -21.91
CA TYR A 201 -5.54 -28.25 -20.91
C TYR A 201 -6.27 -27.12 -20.20
N VAL A 202 -7.00 -26.29 -20.95
CA VAL A 202 -7.82 -25.20 -20.44
C VAL A 202 -8.97 -25.76 -19.59
N GLU A 203 -9.65 -26.80 -20.06
CA GLU A 203 -10.77 -27.46 -19.36
C GLU A 203 -10.33 -28.15 -18.06
N LYS A 204 -9.06 -28.57 -17.97
CA LYS A 204 -8.47 -29.12 -16.75
C LYS A 204 -8.03 -28.05 -15.73
N GLN A 205 -7.72 -26.83 -16.18
CA GLN A 205 -7.32 -25.72 -15.29
C GLN A 205 -8.50 -24.82 -14.86
N MET A 206 -9.53 -24.69 -15.69
CA MET A 206 -10.74 -23.89 -15.43
C MET A 206 -11.39 -24.15 -14.06
N PRO A 207 -11.63 -25.41 -13.64
CA PRO A 207 -12.26 -25.67 -12.34
C PRO A 207 -11.38 -25.24 -11.15
N LYS A 208 -10.04 -25.20 -11.30
CA LYS A 208 -9.14 -24.72 -10.24
C LYS A 208 -9.17 -23.20 -10.08
N LEU A 209 -9.38 -22.45 -11.16
CA LEU A 209 -9.51 -21.00 -11.13
C LEU A 209 -10.89 -20.57 -10.63
N GLU A 210 -11.95 -21.22 -11.11
CA GLU A 210 -13.33 -20.97 -10.67
C GLU A 210 -13.55 -21.31 -9.19
N GLN A 211 -12.90 -22.35 -8.67
CA GLN A 211 -12.95 -22.67 -7.23
C GLN A 211 -11.93 -21.87 -6.41
N GLY A 212 -10.77 -21.55 -7.01
CA GLY A 212 -9.68 -20.85 -6.33
C GLY A 212 -9.96 -19.39 -6.04
N LEU A 213 -10.68 -18.69 -6.93
CA LEU A 213 -11.01 -17.26 -6.77
C LEU A 213 -11.97 -16.98 -5.60
N PRO A 214 -13.15 -17.62 -5.48
CA PRO A 214 -14.01 -17.44 -4.32
C PRO A 214 -13.37 -17.96 -3.03
N MET A 215 -12.49 -18.97 -3.11
CA MET A 215 -11.73 -19.44 -1.96
C MET A 215 -10.64 -18.44 -1.52
N ALA A 216 -9.95 -17.79 -2.46
CA ALA A 216 -8.95 -16.76 -2.17
C ALA A 216 -9.62 -15.49 -1.62
N LEU A 217 -10.73 -15.06 -2.22
CA LEU A 217 -11.56 -13.96 -1.72
C LEU A 217 -12.15 -14.30 -0.34
N GLY A 218 -12.63 -15.54 -0.15
CA GLY A 218 -13.13 -16.03 1.14
C GLY A 218 -12.04 -16.04 2.21
N LYS A 219 -10.85 -16.57 1.91
CA LYS A 219 -9.70 -16.55 2.83
C LYS A 219 -9.21 -15.14 3.13
N PHE A 220 -9.14 -14.26 2.13
CA PHE A 220 -8.82 -12.84 2.31
C PHE A 220 -9.85 -12.18 3.22
N TRP A 221 -11.14 -12.43 2.97
CA TRP A 221 -12.24 -11.93 3.79
C TRP A 221 -12.19 -12.48 5.22
N ASP A 222 -11.79 -13.73 5.41
CA ASP A 222 -11.60 -14.33 6.73
C ASP A 222 -10.38 -13.77 7.45
N ILE A 223 -9.28 -13.47 6.75
CA ILE A 223 -8.10 -12.79 7.31
C ILE A 223 -8.47 -11.35 7.70
N LEU A 224 -9.22 -10.66 6.85
CA LEU A 224 -9.72 -9.31 7.11
C LEU A 224 -10.68 -9.32 8.31
N LYS A 225 -11.64 -10.25 8.34
CA LYS A 225 -12.54 -10.48 9.48
C LYS A 225 -11.80 -10.88 10.74
N LYS A 226 -10.71 -11.65 10.67
CA LYS A 226 -9.88 -11.98 11.84
C LYS A 226 -9.04 -10.80 12.29
N SER A 227 -8.57 -9.96 11.38
CA SER A 227 -7.82 -8.73 11.70
C SER A 227 -8.72 -7.65 12.31
N ILE A 228 -9.97 -7.55 11.83
CA ILE A 228 -10.98 -6.65 12.37
C ILE A 228 -11.60 -7.24 13.66
N GLY A 229 -11.98 -8.52 13.64
CA GLY A 229 -12.71 -9.20 14.70
C GLY A 229 -11.85 -9.77 15.84
N GLY A 230 -10.55 -9.95 15.65
CA GLY A 230 -9.63 -10.47 16.67
C GLY A 230 -9.22 -9.44 17.74
N PHE A 231 -9.59 -8.17 17.58
CA PHE A 231 -9.22 -7.09 18.49
C PHE A 231 -10.36 -6.04 18.67
N LEU A 232 -11.19 -5.83 17.65
CA LEU A 232 -12.40 -5.00 17.67
C LEU A 232 -13.62 -5.84 17.28
N GLY A 233 -13.94 -6.86 18.09
CA GLY A 233 -15.19 -7.62 17.90
C GLY A 233 -16.41 -6.69 17.83
N VAL A 234 -17.58 -7.24 17.49
CA VAL A 234 -18.83 -6.44 17.31
C VAL A 234 -19.05 -5.44 18.46
N THR A 235 -18.77 -5.85 19.70
CA THR A 235 -18.82 -4.99 20.89
C THR A 235 -17.88 -3.78 20.80
N GLY A 236 -16.61 -3.97 20.43
CA GLY A 236 -15.63 -2.90 20.29
C GLY A 236 -15.96 -1.95 19.14
N PHE A 237 -16.50 -2.48 18.03
CA PHE A 237 -17.00 -1.66 16.93
C PHE A 237 -18.20 -0.79 17.37
N LEU A 238 -19.20 -1.38 18.04
CA LEU A 238 -20.36 -0.65 18.56
C LEU A 238 -19.94 0.42 19.57
N LEU A 239 -19.00 0.08 20.46
CA LEU A 239 -18.42 1.03 21.39
C LEU A 239 -17.73 2.18 20.64
N SER A 240 -16.92 1.87 19.63
CA SER A 240 -16.24 2.89 18.80
C SER A 240 -17.23 3.80 18.07
N LEU A 241 -18.33 3.25 17.56
CA LEU A 241 -19.37 4.01 16.87
C LEU A 241 -20.01 5.08 17.76
N ILE A 242 -20.09 4.83 19.07
CA ILE A 242 -20.61 5.78 20.07
C ILE A 242 -19.50 6.69 20.60
N LEU A 243 -18.34 6.14 20.96
CA LEU A 243 -17.25 6.87 21.62
C LEU A 243 -16.54 7.85 20.68
N VAL A 244 -16.33 7.50 19.40
CA VAL A 244 -15.60 8.37 18.45
C VAL A 244 -16.32 9.71 18.27
N PRO A 245 -17.64 9.78 17.96
CA PRO A 245 -18.35 11.05 17.88
C PRO A 245 -18.30 11.86 19.18
N ILE A 246 -18.43 11.20 20.33
CA ILE A 246 -18.40 11.85 21.64
C ILE A 246 -17.02 12.48 21.88
N TYR A 247 -15.94 11.70 21.78
CA TYR A 247 -14.59 12.22 21.98
C TYR A 247 -14.24 13.29 20.97
N LEU A 248 -14.61 13.11 19.69
CA LEU A 248 -14.36 14.10 18.66
C LEU A 248 -15.07 15.42 18.98
N PHE A 249 -16.33 15.38 19.44
CA PHE A 249 -17.07 16.58 19.81
C PHE A 249 -16.38 17.33 20.95
N PHE A 250 -16.04 16.63 22.02
CA PHE A 250 -15.39 17.22 23.19
C PHE A 250 -13.98 17.73 22.87
N LEU A 251 -13.15 16.93 22.19
CA LEU A 251 -11.79 17.31 21.82
C LEU A 251 -11.80 18.52 20.89
N LEU A 252 -12.69 18.56 19.89
CA LEU A 252 -12.75 19.68 18.95
C LEU A 252 -13.26 20.98 19.62
N ASN A 253 -14.20 20.86 20.55
CA ASN A 253 -14.71 22.00 21.31
C ASN A 253 -13.64 22.54 22.29
N GLU A 254 -12.93 21.67 23.03
CA GLU A 254 -11.98 22.06 24.07
C GLU A 254 -10.53 22.22 23.61
N LYS A 255 -10.20 21.84 22.36
CA LYS A 255 -8.84 21.96 21.80
C LYS A 255 -8.12 23.29 22.11
N PRO A 256 -8.74 24.48 21.96
CA PRO A 256 -8.05 25.74 22.23
C PRO A 256 -7.69 25.90 23.71
N ARG A 257 -8.56 25.45 24.62
CA ARG A 257 -8.29 25.47 26.06
C ARG A 257 -7.18 24.50 26.42
N ILE A 258 -7.22 23.30 25.83
CA ILE A 258 -6.18 22.28 26.00
C ILE A 258 -4.84 22.85 25.56
N GLN A 259 -4.75 23.45 24.36
CA GLN A 259 -3.50 24.02 23.83
C GLN A 259 -2.93 25.16 24.69
N GLN A 260 -3.78 26.03 25.24
CA GLN A 260 -3.33 27.15 26.08
C GLN A 260 -2.81 26.71 27.45
N ARG A 261 -3.41 25.67 28.05
CA ARG A 261 -3.09 25.17 29.39
C ARG A 261 -2.29 23.88 29.37
N TRP A 262 -1.81 23.49 28.20
CA TRP A 262 -1.28 22.15 28.01
C TRP A 262 -0.04 21.90 28.91
N LYS A 263 0.76 22.95 29.15
CA LYS A 263 1.91 22.94 30.06
C LYS A 263 1.53 22.62 31.51
N ASP A 264 0.31 22.97 31.94
CA ASP A 264 -0.17 22.78 33.31
C ASP A 264 -0.60 21.34 33.60
N TYR A 265 -0.87 20.56 32.54
CA TYR A 265 -1.17 19.13 32.67
C TYR A 265 0.09 18.26 32.85
N LEU A 266 1.30 18.81 32.66
CA LEU A 266 2.53 18.06 32.90
C LEU A 266 2.74 17.91 34.41
N PRO A 267 2.79 16.69 34.96
CA PRO A 267 3.06 16.43 36.37
C PRO A 267 4.57 16.57 36.67
N LEU A 268 5.18 17.65 36.21
CA LEU A 268 6.59 17.97 36.42
C LEU A 268 6.69 19.24 37.26
N ARG A 269 7.62 19.21 38.23
CA ARG A 269 7.97 20.41 39.00
C ARG A 269 8.49 21.49 38.05
N GLU A 270 8.16 22.75 38.33
CA GLU A 270 8.71 23.91 37.61
C GLU A 270 10.24 23.80 37.56
N SER A 271 10.74 23.50 36.37
CA SER A 271 12.14 23.21 36.09
C SER A 271 12.40 23.43 34.60
N PRO A 272 13.65 23.72 34.19
CA PRO A 272 14.01 23.85 32.77
C PRO A 272 13.64 22.61 31.95
N PHE A 273 13.65 21.43 32.58
CA PHE A 273 13.22 20.17 31.96
C PHE A 273 11.72 20.16 31.61
N ARG A 274 10.86 20.76 32.44
CA ARG A 274 9.41 20.89 32.13
C ARG A 274 9.22 21.72 30.86
N ASP A 275 9.94 22.83 30.74
CA ASP A 275 9.85 23.72 29.58
C ASP A 275 10.38 23.04 28.31
N GLU A 276 11.47 22.28 28.44
CA GLU A 276 12.03 21.51 27.33
C GLU A 276 11.10 20.40 26.85
N VAL A 277 10.56 19.58 27.77
CA VAL A 277 9.54 18.56 27.44
C VAL A 277 8.34 19.24 26.81
N ALA A 278 7.96 20.43 27.29
CA ALA A 278 6.87 21.17 26.72
C ALA A 278 7.13 21.59 25.27
N GLU A 279 8.28 22.19 25.01
CA GLU A 279 8.67 22.58 23.67
C GLU A 279 8.66 21.39 22.71
N VAL A 280 9.23 20.26 23.12
CA VAL A 280 9.27 19.02 22.35
C VAL A 280 7.86 18.52 21.99
N LEU A 281 6.94 18.42 22.97
CA LEU A 281 5.58 17.96 22.70
C LEU A 281 4.81 18.91 21.77
N SER A 282 5.03 20.21 21.90
CA SER A 282 4.47 21.20 20.97
C SER A 282 5.00 21.01 19.55
N GLU A 283 6.28 20.68 19.40
CA GLU A 283 6.90 20.36 18.12
C GLU A 283 6.29 19.10 17.48
N ILE A 284 6.15 18.03 18.28
CA ILE A 284 5.51 16.77 17.86
C ILE A 284 4.07 17.05 17.37
N ASN A 285 3.31 17.82 18.14
CA ASN A 285 1.95 18.20 17.78
C ASN A 285 1.89 18.96 16.44
N ARG A 286 2.85 19.85 16.17
CA ARG A 286 2.96 20.56 14.89
C ARG A 286 3.22 19.59 13.74
N TYR A 287 4.16 18.63 13.90
CA TYR A 287 4.44 17.62 12.86
C TYR A 287 3.24 16.71 12.59
N VAL A 288 2.60 16.19 13.65
CA VAL A 288 1.42 15.34 13.53
C VAL A 288 0.30 16.08 12.80
N THR A 289 0.05 17.34 13.17
CA THR A 289 -0.98 18.18 12.52
C THR A 289 -0.65 18.43 11.04
N ALA A 290 0.59 18.79 10.73
CA ALA A 290 1.07 19.04 9.38
C ALA A 290 0.92 17.80 8.48
N TYR A 291 1.37 16.64 8.98
CA TYR A 291 1.28 15.37 8.27
C TYR A 291 -0.17 15.00 7.95
N PHE A 292 -1.03 14.97 8.96
CA PHE A 292 -2.42 14.55 8.79
C PHE A 292 -3.23 15.47 7.86
N ARG A 293 -2.96 16.78 7.90
CA ARG A 293 -3.57 17.75 6.99
C ARG A 293 -3.11 17.54 5.56
N GLY A 294 -1.81 17.33 5.36
CA GLY A 294 -1.27 17.07 4.03
C GLY A 294 -1.77 15.73 3.47
N GLN A 295 -1.75 14.67 4.29
CA GLN A 295 -2.20 13.34 3.90
C GLN A 295 -3.67 13.33 3.48
N LEU A 296 -4.55 14.05 4.20
CA LEU A 296 -5.96 14.15 3.81
C LEU A 296 -6.13 14.74 2.40
N LEU A 297 -5.37 15.79 2.07
CA LEU A 297 -5.43 16.42 0.76
C LEU A 297 -4.89 15.48 -0.33
N VAL A 298 -3.77 14.79 -0.06
CA VAL A 298 -3.20 13.78 -0.96
C VAL A 298 -4.24 12.69 -1.26
N CYS A 299 -4.86 12.10 -0.24
CA CYS A 299 -5.85 11.04 -0.43
C CYS A 299 -7.08 11.50 -1.22
N LEU A 300 -7.52 12.75 -1.02
CA LEU A 300 -8.62 13.34 -1.78
C LEU A 300 -8.25 13.52 -3.25
N VAL A 301 -7.05 14.04 -3.53
CA VAL A 301 -6.53 14.22 -4.88
C VAL A 301 -6.38 12.88 -5.59
N ASP A 302 -5.81 11.87 -4.94
CA ASP A 302 -5.65 10.53 -5.51
C ASP A 302 -6.99 9.87 -5.80
N GLY A 303 -7.94 9.94 -4.86
CA GLY A 303 -9.26 9.37 -5.03
C GLY A 303 -10.03 10.00 -6.19
N ILE A 304 -9.92 11.31 -6.37
CA ILE A 304 -10.51 12.03 -7.52
C ILE A 304 -9.78 11.64 -8.81
N LEU A 305 -8.45 11.70 -8.85
CA LEU A 305 -7.68 11.39 -10.05
C LEU A 305 -7.87 9.95 -10.50
N ILE A 306 -7.68 8.98 -9.60
CA ILE A 306 -7.85 7.55 -9.90
C ILE A 306 -9.33 7.26 -10.21
N GLY A 307 -10.26 7.76 -9.38
CA GLY A 307 -11.69 7.56 -9.60
C GLY A 307 -12.15 8.08 -10.96
N THR A 308 -11.77 9.31 -11.32
CA THR A 308 -12.11 9.92 -12.61
C THR A 308 -11.39 9.23 -13.77
N ALA A 309 -10.11 8.91 -13.66
CA ALA A 309 -9.37 8.22 -14.72
C ALA A 309 -9.96 6.84 -15.03
N LEU A 310 -10.27 6.05 -14.01
CA LEU A 310 -10.92 4.75 -14.18
C LEU A 310 -12.36 4.88 -14.70
N THR A 311 -13.07 5.95 -14.32
CA THR A 311 -14.43 6.21 -14.81
C THR A 311 -14.42 6.59 -16.30
N ILE A 312 -13.48 7.43 -16.72
CA ILE A 312 -13.28 7.80 -18.13
C ILE A 312 -12.89 6.56 -18.95
N PHE A 313 -12.06 5.68 -18.38
CA PHE A 313 -11.70 4.42 -19.01
C PHE A 313 -12.87 3.42 -19.12
N GLY A 314 -13.95 3.62 -18.36
CA GLY A 314 -15.14 2.77 -18.38
C GLY A 314 -15.03 1.53 -17.49
N LEU A 315 -14.16 1.53 -16.48
CA LEU A 315 -14.06 0.43 -15.52
C LEU A 315 -15.29 0.38 -14.61
N ASN A 316 -15.90 -0.81 -14.50
CA ASN A 316 -16.97 -1.06 -13.54
C ASN A 316 -16.47 -0.79 -12.12
N PHE A 317 -17.32 -0.24 -11.25
CA PHE A 317 -16.93 0.16 -9.89
C PHE A 317 -15.86 1.26 -9.80
N ALA A 318 -15.49 1.95 -10.89
CA ALA A 318 -14.48 3.01 -10.84
C ALA A 318 -14.75 4.10 -9.78
N PRO A 319 -15.97 4.67 -9.65
CA PRO A 319 -16.27 5.61 -8.58
C PRO A 319 -16.13 5.02 -7.17
N LEU A 320 -16.48 3.75 -6.98
CA LEU A 320 -16.31 3.03 -5.73
C LEU A 320 -14.82 2.87 -5.39
N ILE A 321 -14.00 2.50 -6.38
CA ILE A 321 -12.54 2.40 -6.22
C ILE A 321 -11.96 3.76 -5.84
N GLY A 322 -12.41 4.86 -6.48
CA GLY A 322 -11.99 6.21 -6.12
C GLY A 322 -12.30 6.57 -4.66
N VAL A 323 -13.50 6.26 -4.18
CA VAL A 323 -13.86 6.44 -2.76
C VAL A 323 -13.02 5.57 -1.83
N LEU A 324 -12.77 4.32 -2.22
CA LEU A 324 -11.89 3.43 -1.45
C LEU A 324 -10.46 3.97 -1.38
N VAL A 325 -9.94 4.55 -2.47
CA VAL A 325 -8.63 5.21 -2.49
C VAL A 325 -8.60 6.32 -1.44
N VAL A 326 -9.58 7.23 -1.40
CA VAL A 326 -9.61 8.31 -0.38
C VAL A 326 -9.49 7.79 1.05
N ILE A 327 -10.14 6.66 1.35
CA ILE A 327 -10.17 6.08 2.70
C ILE A 327 -8.89 5.29 2.99
N LEU A 328 -8.45 4.46 2.04
CA LEU A 328 -7.39 3.47 2.26
C LEU A 328 -5.99 4.06 2.07
N THR A 329 -5.80 5.02 1.17
CA THR A 329 -4.48 5.67 0.95
C THR A 329 -4.07 6.60 2.08
N MET A 330 -4.94 6.80 3.08
CA MET A 330 -4.56 7.40 4.35
C MET A 330 -3.41 6.63 5.02
N VAL A 331 -3.31 5.31 4.77
CA VAL A 331 -2.13 4.50 5.08
C VAL A 331 -1.26 4.39 3.82
N PRO A 332 -0.05 5.00 3.81
CA PRO A 332 0.81 5.03 2.62
C PRO A 332 1.17 3.62 2.12
N TYR A 333 1.29 3.47 0.80
CA TYR A 333 1.62 2.23 0.07
C TYR A 333 0.63 1.06 0.23
N ILE A 334 0.13 0.79 1.43
CA ILE A 334 -0.84 -0.28 1.68
C ILE A 334 -2.16 0.05 1.00
N GLY A 335 -2.64 1.29 1.14
CA GLY A 335 -3.92 1.70 0.58
C GLY A 335 -4.00 1.50 -0.93
N ILE A 336 -2.96 1.91 -1.66
CA ILE A 336 -2.94 1.79 -3.11
C ILE A 336 -2.91 0.33 -3.57
N ILE A 337 -2.16 -0.54 -2.89
CA ILE A 337 -2.10 -1.97 -3.21
C ILE A 337 -3.47 -2.61 -3.02
N ILE A 338 -4.16 -2.29 -1.91
CA ILE A 338 -5.50 -2.82 -1.63
C ILE A 338 -6.53 -2.35 -2.66
N CYS A 339 -6.39 -1.15 -3.21
CA CYS A 339 -7.27 -0.64 -4.28
C CYS A 339 -6.90 -1.18 -5.67
N TRP A 340 -5.61 -1.37 -5.94
CA TRP A 340 -5.09 -1.82 -7.23
C TRP A 340 -5.49 -3.26 -7.56
N VAL A 341 -5.34 -4.18 -6.61
CA VAL A 341 -5.68 -5.61 -6.81
C VAL A 341 -7.12 -5.81 -7.33
N PRO A 342 -8.17 -5.31 -6.66
CA PRO A 342 -9.54 -5.48 -7.14
C PRO A 342 -9.78 -4.70 -8.44
N ALA A 343 -9.16 -3.52 -8.65
CA ALA A 343 -9.32 -2.76 -9.89
C ALA A 343 -8.81 -3.54 -11.11
N VAL A 344 -7.61 -4.12 -11.00
CA VAL A 344 -7.02 -4.96 -12.05
C VAL A 344 -7.83 -6.23 -12.26
N LEU A 345 -8.31 -6.85 -11.18
CA LEU A 345 -9.13 -8.04 -11.27
C LEU A 345 -10.44 -7.77 -12.00
N ILE A 346 -11.14 -6.69 -11.64
CA ILE A 346 -12.37 -6.25 -12.31
C ILE A 346 -12.10 -5.98 -13.79
N ALA A 347 -11.00 -5.30 -14.12
CA ALA A 347 -10.64 -5.04 -15.51
C ALA A 347 -10.41 -6.34 -16.30
N ALA A 348 -9.70 -7.31 -15.71
CA ALA A 348 -9.40 -8.58 -16.36
C ALA A 348 -10.67 -9.37 -16.66
N PHE A 349 -11.62 -9.39 -15.72
CA PHE A 349 -12.90 -10.05 -15.94
C PHE A 349 -13.80 -9.28 -16.90
N GLN A 350 -13.91 -7.95 -16.75
CA GLN A 350 -14.81 -7.12 -17.53
C GLN A 350 -14.54 -7.18 -19.04
N TRP A 351 -13.28 -7.16 -19.45
CA TRP A 351 -12.91 -7.17 -20.87
C TRP A 351 -12.38 -8.53 -21.36
N GLY A 352 -11.88 -9.38 -20.46
CA GLY A 352 -11.34 -10.69 -20.82
C GLY A 352 -10.00 -10.63 -21.57
N ASP A 353 -9.27 -9.52 -21.48
CA ASP A 353 -7.96 -9.33 -22.12
C ASP A 353 -6.86 -8.92 -21.14
N TRP A 354 -5.60 -8.91 -21.61
CA TRP A 354 -4.45 -8.45 -20.81
C TRP A 354 -4.16 -6.95 -20.98
N MET A 355 -4.67 -6.34 -22.04
CA MET A 355 -4.40 -4.94 -22.35
C MET A 355 -5.10 -4.01 -21.35
N HIS A 356 -6.39 -4.23 -21.04
CA HIS A 356 -7.12 -3.37 -20.11
C HIS A 356 -6.58 -3.45 -18.68
N PRO A 357 -6.27 -4.64 -18.11
CA PRO A 357 -5.58 -4.74 -16.82
C PRO A 357 -4.22 -4.04 -16.79
N MET A 358 -3.45 -4.12 -17.89
CA MET A 358 -2.18 -3.39 -18.01
C MET A 358 -2.39 -1.89 -18.08
N ILE A 359 -3.41 -1.41 -18.80
CA ILE A 359 -3.75 0.02 -18.84
C ILE A 359 -4.20 0.50 -17.46
N VAL A 360 -5.06 -0.24 -16.76
CA VAL A 360 -5.47 0.07 -15.38
C VAL A 360 -4.25 0.13 -14.47
N THR A 361 -3.35 -0.84 -14.56
CA THR A 361 -2.08 -0.80 -13.81
C THR A 361 -1.23 0.41 -14.20
N GLY A 362 -1.18 0.76 -15.48
CA GLY A 362 -0.53 1.97 -15.99
C GLY A 362 -1.11 3.24 -15.39
N ILE A 363 -2.43 3.35 -15.27
CA ILE A 363 -3.12 4.49 -14.63
C ILE A 363 -2.68 4.63 -13.17
N PHE A 364 -2.69 3.53 -12.41
CA PHE A 364 -2.22 3.52 -11.02
C PHE A 364 -0.75 3.93 -10.92
N ILE A 365 0.12 3.38 -11.78
CA ILE A 365 1.54 3.71 -11.79
C ILE A 365 1.76 5.19 -12.13
N VAL A 366 1.10 5.72 -13.15
CA VAL A 366 1.26 7.12 -13.57
C VAL A 366 0.81 8.06 -12.46
N ILE A 367 -0.37 7.82 -11.87
CA ILE A 367 -0.88 8.67 -10.80
C ILE A 367 0.00 8.56 -9.55
N GLN A 368 0.46 7.36 -9.19
CA GLN A 368 1.35 7.16 -8.04
C GLN A 368 2.72 7.82 -8.23
N ASN A 369 3.27 7.83 -9.45
CA ASN A 369 4.50 8.55 -9.75
C ASN A 369 4.28 10.07 -9.68
N LEU A 370 3.12 10.54 -10.15
CA LEU A 370 2.74 11.94 -10.10
C LEU A 370 2.55 12.41 -8.65
N GLU A 371 1.97 11.57 -7.79
CA GLU A 371 1.91 11.77 -6.34
C GLU A 371 3.33 11.97 -5.77
N GLY A 372 4.24 11.03 -6.04
CA GLY A 372 5.60 11.06 -5.48
C GLY A 372 6.46 12.21 -5.98
N ILE A 373 6.27 12.67 -7.23
CA ILE A 373 7.10 13.71 -7.84
C ILE A 373 6.51 15.11 -7.65
N PHE A 374 5.19 15.28 -7.75
CA PHE A 374 4.59 16.60 -7.93
C PHE A 374 3.79 17.08 -6.71
N TYR A 375 2.79 16.31 -6.26
CA TYR A 375 1.87 16.80 -5.24
C TYR A 375 2.32 16.47 -3.81
N ALA A 376 2.78 15.24 -3.52
CA ALA A 376 3.16 14.88 -2.15
C ALA A 376 4.29 15.76 -1.57
N PRO A 377 5.37 16.09 -2.33
CA PRO A 377 6.38 17.04 -1.87
C PRO A 377 5.83 18.44 -1.59
N ARG A 378 4.83 18.89 -2.36
CA ARG A 378 4.22 20.23 -2.23
C ARG A 378 3.20 20.30 -1.09
N ILE A 379 2.51 19.20 -0.80
CA ILE A 379 1.42 19.15 0.17
C ILE A 379 1.94 18.80 1.56
N VAL A 380 2.75 17.74 1.65
CA VAL A 380 3.24 17.20 2.93
C VAL A 380 4.65 17.74 3.24
N GLY A 381 5.34 18.35 2.26
CA GLY A 381 6.69 18.90 2.43
C GLY A 381 7.70 17.78 2.58
N ASN A 382 8.41 17.39 1.50
CA ASN A 382 9.49 16.37 1.47
C ASN A 382 9.49 15.36 2.65
N TYR A 383 8.41 14.60 2.81
CA TYR A 383 8.29 13.43 3.70
C TYR A 383 9.04 13.46 5.04
N VAL A 384 9.02 14.53 5.84
CA VAL A 384 9.79 14.55 7.12
C VAL A 384 11.27 14.09 6.99
N GLY A 385 11.84 14.16 5.78
CA GLY A 385 13.12 13.56 5.40
C GLY A 385 13.27 12.04 5.60
N LEU A 386 12.19 11.25 5.59
CA LEU A 386 12.26 9.79 5.69
C LEU A 386 12.43 9.14 4.33
N HIS A 387 13.41 8.24 4.22
CA HIS A 387 13.58 7.42 3.03
C HIS A 387 12.36 6.48 2.86
N PRO A 388 11.87 6.19 1.63
CA PRO A 388 10.70 5.33 1.41
C PRO A 388 10.79 3.96 2.11
N MET A 389 11.99 3.36 2.12
CA MET A 389 12.24 2.12 2.84
C MET A 389 11.98 2.26 4.35
N THR A 390 12.35 3.39 4.96
CA THR A 390 12.08 3.67 6.37
C THR A 390 10.58 3.75 6.61
N VAL A 391 9.82 4.39 5.72
CA VAL A 391 8.35 4.45 5.82
C VAL A 391 7.73 3.05 5.77
N ILE A 392 8.15 2.21 4.82
CA ILE A 392 7.64 0.84 4.70
C ILE A 392 7.95 0.04 5.97
N VAL A 393 9.21 0.05 6.43
CA VAL A 393 9.62 -0.65 7.66
C VAL A 393 8.83 -0.14 8.87
N SER A 394 8.65 1.18 8.97
CA SER A 394 7.87 1.80 10.03
C SER A 394 6.42 1.37 10.02
N ILE A 395 5.77 1.25 8.86
CA ILE A 395 4.38 0.79 8.76
C ILE A 395 4.24 -0.62 9.36
N PHE A 396 5.16 -1.53 9.04
CA PHE A 396 5.16 -2.86 9.62
C PHE A 396 5.47 -2.83 11.12
N LEU A 397 6.50 -2.09 11.53
CA LEU A 397 6.94 -1.99 12.92
C LEU A 397 5.83 -1.42 13.82
N TRP A 398 5.28 -0.27 13.46
CA TRP A 398 4.19 0.36 14.21
C TRP A 398 2.89 -0.42 14.09
N GLY A 399 2.64 -1.08 12.96
CA GLY A 399 1.53 -2.02 12.81
C GLY A 399 1.59 -3.20 13.78
N LEU A 400 2.79 -3.70 14.08
CA LEU A 400 2.98 -4.76 15.07
C LEU A 400 2.94 -4.25 16.52
N ILE A 401 3.52 -3.07 16.79
CA ILE A 401 3.61 -2.50 18.14
C ILE A 401 2.26 -1.97 18.63
N ILE A 402 1.62 -1.10 17.84
CA ILE A 402 0.36 -0.44 18.22
C ILE A 402 -0.83 -1.32 17.86
N GLY A 403 -0.69 -2.17 16.84
CA GLY A 403 -1.77 -2.98 16.34
C GLY A 403 -2.84 -2.19 15.57
N GLY A 404 -3.70 -2.94 14.88
CA GLY A 404 -4.85 -2.40 14.15
C GLY A 404 -4.47 -1.41 13.04
N VAL A 405 -5.44 -0.58 12.65
CA VAL A 405 -5.27 0.43 11.58
C VAL A 405 -4.47 1.65 12.08
N ILE A 406 -4.45 1.89 13.39
CA ILE A 406 -3.79 3.06 13.99
C ILE A 406 -2.27 2.99 13.86
N GLY A 407 -1.68 1.80 14.02
CA GLY A 407 -0.23 1.61 13.90
C GLY A 407 0.33 2.06 12.56
N PRO A 408 -0.13 1.48 11.43
CA PRO A 408 0.27 1.90 10.09
C PRO A 408 -0.04 3.38 9.79
N LEU A 409 -1.19 3.88 10.26
CA LEU A 409 -1.64 5.25 10.04
C LEU A 409 -0.72 6.29 10.72
N LEU A 410 -0.23 5.99 11.92
CA LEU A 410 0.68 6.85 12.68
C LEU A 410 2.16 6.55 12.41
N ALA A 411 2.48 5.55 11.57
CA ALA A 411 3.84 5.09 11.38
C ALA A 411 4.78 6.19 10.91
N VAL A 412 4.36 6.97 9.91
CA VAL A 412 5.16 8.08 9.35
C VAL A 412 5.39 9.18 10.39
N PRO A 413 4.36 9.80 11.00
CA PRO A 413 4.57 10.90 11.96
C PRO A 413 5.29 10.46 13.23
N LEU A 414 5.10 9.23 13.71
CA LEU A 414 5.84 8.73 14.88
C LEU A 414 7.31 8.49 14.55
N THR A 415 7.61 7.92 13.38
CA THR A 415 9.00 7.69 12.94
C THR A 415 9.74 9.00 12.73
N ALA A 416 9.06 9.95 12.10
CA ALA A 416 9.52 11.33 11.94
C ALA A 416 9.87 11.96 13.29
N THR A 417 8.96 11.87 14.26
CA THR A 417 9.15 12.37 15.61
C THR A 417 10.38 11.76 16.27
N ILE A 418 10.52 10.42 16.23
CA ILE A 418 11.68 9.73 16.79
C ILE A 418 12.97 10.20 16.12
N LYS A 419 12.99 10.32 14.79
CA LYS A 419 14.16 10.79 14.06
C LYS A 419 14.58 12.20 14.50
N VAL A 420 13.63 13.12 14.68
CA VAL A 420 13.90 14.49 15.16
C VAL A 420 14.43 14.47 16.60
N LEU A 421 13.83 13.67 17.49
CA LEU A 421 14.31 13.54 18.87
C LEU A 421 15.72 12.95 18.94
N LEU A 422 16.01 11.92 18.15
CA LEU A 422 17.36 11.35 18.05
C LEU A 422 18.34 12.39 17.49
N ALA A 423 17.94 13.18 16.50
CA ALA A 423 18.77 14.26 15.97
C ALA A 423 19.07 15.35 17.00
N ARG A 424 18.08 15.69 17.83
CA ARG A 424 18.19 16.75 18.85
C ARG A 424 19.07 16.32 20.03
N TYR A 425 18.90 15.09 20.52
CA TYR A 425 19.48 14.63 21.78
C TYR A 425 20.65 13.65 21.64
N VAL A 426 20.69 12.85 20.57
CA VAL A 426 21.62 11.72 20.45
C VAL A 426 22.67 11.98 19.38
N TRP A 427 22.29 12.53 18.22
CA TRP A 427 23.23 12.75 17.11
C TRP A 427 24.07 14.02 17.29
N GLY A 428 25.33 13.95 16.86
CA GLY A 428 26.29 15.06 16.96
C GLY A 428 25.92 16.28 16.11
N ARG A 429 26.51 17.44 16.42
CA ARG A 429 26.21 18.78 15.86
C ARG A 429 25.94 18.80 14.35
N ARG A 430 26.75 18.09 13.53
CA ARG A 430 26.61 18.05 12.07
C ARG A 430 25.33 17.36 11.58
N LEU A 431 24.97 16.22 12.18
CA LEU A 431 23.77 15.46 11.81
C LEU A 431 22.50 16.18 12.26
N ARG A 432 22.59 16.93 13.37
CA ARG A 432 21.52 17.78 13.88
C ARG A 432 21.20 18.93 12.91
N GLU A 433 22.22 19.66 12.44
CA GLU A 433 22.06 20.76 11.47
C GLU A 433 21.40 20.27 10.16
N GLN A 434 21.90 19.18 9.57
CA GLN A 434 21.31 18.60 8.35
C GLN A 434 19.85 18.14 8.53
N THR A 435 19.53 17.54 9.68
CA THR A 435 18.17 17.04 9.93
C THR A 435 17.19 18.19 10.17
N LEU A 436 17.59 19.19 10.96
CA LEU A 436 16.78 20.37 11.25
C LEU A 436 16.53 21.19 9.97
N GLU A 437 17.55 21.46 9.16
CA GLU A 437 17.39 22.17 7.88
C GLU A 437 16.43 21.44 6.93
N SER A 438 16.53 20.11 6.82
CA SER A 438 15.63 19.30 5.99
C SER A 438 14.17 19.35 6.46
N THR A 439 13.97 19.54 7.76
CA THR A 439 12.65 19.48 8.41
C THR A 439 12.00 20.87 8.49
N GLU A 440 12.78 21.92 8.74
CA GLU A 440 12.34 23.32 8.65
C GLU A 440 11.97 23.69 7.22
N GLY A 441 12.76 23.28 6.22
CA GLY A 441 12.42 23.45 4.81
C GLY A 441 11.14 22.71 4.39
N ALA A 442 10.83 21.58 5.01
CA ALA A 442 9.58 20.84 4.80
C ALA A 442 8.36 21.54 5.43
N LEU A 443 8.52 22.15 6.60
CA LEU A 443 7.44 22.85 7.31
C LEU A 443 7.15 24.26 6.75
N ALA A 444 8.17 24.98 6.27
CA ALA A 444 8.03 26.35 5.74
C ALA A 444 7.12 26.44 4.50
N VAL A 445 7.00 25.36 3.72
CA VAL A 445 6.11 25.28 2.55
C VAL A 445 4.62 25.29 2.94
N GLN A 446 4.28 25.02 4.21
CA GLN A 446 2.89 24.95 4.69
C GLN A 446 2.31 26.27 5.20
N GLU A 447 3.13 27.29 5.45
CA GLU A 447 2.62 28.63 5.76
C GLU A 447 2.52 29.40 4.45
N PRO A 448 1.31 29.61 3.88
CA PRO A 448 1.19 30.67 2.89
C PRO A 448 1.59 31.94 3.61
N GLU A 449 2.60 32.61 3.07
CA GLU A 449 3.00 33.95 3.43
C GLU A 449 1.73 34.80 3.50
N VAL A 450 1.20 34.98 4.72
CA VAL A 450 0.11 35.90 4.96
C VAL A 450 0.77 37.25 4.78
N ALA A 451 0.71 37.73 3.53
CA ALA A 451 1.07 39.07 3.17
C ALA A 451 0.24 40.01 4.05
N THR A 452 0.84 40.38 5.17
CA THR A 452 0.45 41.51 5.99
C THR A 452 0.88 42.73 5.20
N HIS A 453 0.11 43.05 4.16
CA HIS A 453 0.19 44.38 3.59
C HIS A 453 -0.48 45.34 4.59
N PRO A 454 0.23 46.41 5.01
CA PRO A 454 -0.22 47.35 6.02
C PRO A 454 -1.45 48.16 5.61
#